data_AF-A0A7C6UIJ0-F1
#
_entry.id   AF-A0A7C6UIJ0-F1
#
_cell.length_a   1.000
_cell.length_b   1.000
_cell.length_c   1.000
_cell.angle_alpha   90.00
_cell.angle_beta   90.00
_cell.angle_gamma   90.00
#
_symmetry.space_group_name_H-M   'P 1'
#
loop_
_entity.id
_entity.type
_entity.pdbx_description
1 polymer ?
#
loop_
_entity_poly.entity_id
_entity_poly.type
_entity_poly.pdbx_seq_one_letter_code
_entity_poly.pdbx_strand_id
1 'polypeptide(L)'
;MNLKTLGNGLKITSGFSTALWVVGLILGNIYLVALAIVILIIIIPVVYSKRDKLDEMFKGKDDLIIEDERTHLINEKASNMAFGISLGIIFYMGVAIVALRNSYPQLTLAGYTLFAVTALVLVIYFLSTVYYNRKY
;
A
#
# COMPACT_ATOMS: atom_id res chain seq x y z
N MET A 1 21.77 -6.18 15.82
CA MET A 1 21.74 -6.18 14.34
C MET A 1 21.80 -4.73 13.86
N ASN A 2 22.62 -4.43 12.84
CA ASN A 2 22.73 -3.06 12.32
C ASN A 2 21.40 -2.67 11.62
N LEU A 3 20.83 -1.51 11.96
CA LEU A 3 19.54 -1.06 11.45
C LEU A 3 19.57 -0.82 9.94
N LYS A 4 20.71 -0.36 9.39
CA LYS A 4 20.87 -0.23 7.93
C LYS A 4 20.91 -1.56 7.21
N THR A 5 21.56 -2.58 7.80
CA THR A 5 21.57 -3.93 7.19
C THR A 5 20.18 -4.57 7.25
N LEU A 6 19.42 -4.33 8.33
CA LEU A 6 18.03 -4.76 8.43
C LEU A 6 17.15 -4.06 7.39
N GLY A 7 17.27 -2.73 7.26
CA GLY A 7 16.52 -1.95 6.27
C GLY A 7 16.78 -2.40 4.84
N ASN A 8 18.04 -2.63 4.47
CA ASN A 8 18.40 -3.17 3.16
C ASN A 8 17.83 -4.57 2.92
N GLY A 9 17.89 -5.44 3.93
CA GLY A 9 17.25 -6.76 3.88
C GLY A 9 15.77 -6.66 3.60
N LEU A 10 15.05 -5.80 4.34
CA LEU A 10 13.61 -5.57 4.16
C LEU A 10 13.27 -5.00 2.77
N LYS A 11 14.07 -4.07 2.22
CA LYS A 11 13.87 -3.56 0.85
C LYS A 11 13.97 -4.69 -0.19
N ILE A 12 14.99 -5.54 -0.07
CA ILE A 12 15.20 -6.67 -0.99
C ILE A 12 14.05 -7.69 -0.85
N THR A 13 13.71 -8.08 0.38
CA THR A 13 12.64 -9.05 0.63
C THR A 13 11.28 -8.52 0.19
N SER A 14 11.01 -7.23 0.37
CA SER A 14 9.81 -6.57 -0.14
C SER A 14 9.76 -6.61 -1.67
N GLY A 15 10.84 -6.25 -2.36
CA GLY A 15 10.90 -6.31 -3.82
C GLY A 15 10.71 -7.73 -4.36
N PHE A 16 11.31 -8.71 -3.70
CA PHE A 16 11.15 -10.12 -4.03
C PHE A 16 9.71 -10.61 -3.82
N SER A 17 9.07 -10.24 -2.70
CA SER A 17 7.66 -10.57 -2.43
C SER A 17 6.72 -9.98 -3.49
N THR A 18 6.94 -8.72 -3.89
CA THR A 18 6.16 -8.09 -4.97
C THR A 18 6.31 -8.83 -6.29
N ALA A 19 7.54 -9.21 -6.66
CA ALA A 19 7.79 -9.97 -7.88
C ALA A 19 7.07 -11.34 -7.88
N LEU A 20 7.11 -12.05 -6.75
CA LEU A 20 6.40 -13.31 -6.57
C LEU A 20 4.90 -13.17 -6.75
N TRP A 21 4.30 -12.11 -6.21
CA TRP A 21 2.86 -11.86 -6.36
C TRP A 21 2.49 -11.55 -7.82
N VAL A 22 3.25 -10.68 -8.49
CA VAL A 22 3.01 -10.32 -9.89
C VAL A 22 3.14 -11.53 -10.81
N VAL A 23 4.24 -12.29 -10.68
CA VAL A 23 4.48 -13.50 -11.49
C VAL A 23 3.44 -14.58 -11.17
N GLY A 24 3.11 -14.77 -9.89
CA GLY A 24 2.09 -15.73 -9.46
C GLY A 24 0.72 -15.45 -10.05
N LEU A 25 0.32 -14.17 -10.12
CA LEU A 25 -0.94 -13.76 -10.74
C LEU A 25 -0.92 -13.94 -12.27
N ILE A 26 0.16 -13.57 -12.95
CA ILE A 26 0.30 -13.72 -14.42
C ILE A 26 0.25 -15.20 -14.82
N LEU A 27 0.95 -16.07 -14.07
CA LEU A 27 1.02 -17.51 -14.36
C LEU A 27 -0.18 -18.30 -13.79
N GLY A 28 -1.07 -17.66 -13.03
CA GLY A 28 -2.17 -18.34 -12.34
C GLY A 28 -1.72 -19.34 -11.27
N ASN A 29 -0.51 -19.15 -10.70
CA ASN A 29 0.07 -20.07 -9.71
C ASN A 29 -0.19 -19.59 -8.27
N ILE A 30 -1.18 -20.21 -7.62
CA ILE A 30 -1.60 -19.86 -6.26
C ILE A 30 -0.51 -20.06 -5.20
N TYR A 31 0.44 -20.98 -5.41
CA TYR A 31 1.51 -21.25 -4.45
C TYR A 31 2.51 -20.09 -4.37
N LEU A 32 2.81 -19.44 -5.51
CA LEU A 32 3.66 -18.24 -5.54
C LEU A 32 3.00 -17.06 -4.84
N VAL A 33 1.69 -16.89 -5.07
CA VAL A 33 0.88 -15.86 -4.41
C VAL A 33 0.83 -16.10 -2.89
N ALA A 34 0.60 -17.33 -2.46
CA ALA A 34 0.58 -17.71 -1.04
C ALA A 34 1.94 -17.49 -0.36
N LEU A 35 3.05 -17.85 -1.02
CA LEU A 35 4.41 -17.64 -0.50
C LEU A 35 4.68 -16.15 -0.24
N ALA A 36 4.31 -15.27 -1.17
CA ALA A 36 4.48 -13.83 -0.99
C ALA A 36 3.62 -13.28 0.16
N ILE A 37 2.41 -13.80 0.37
CA ILE A 37 1.56 -13.44 1.52
C ILE A 37 2.25 -13.84 2.84
N VAL A 38 2.82 -15.05 2.92
CA VAL A 38 3.54 -15.51 4.12
C VAL A 38 4.75 -14.60 4.43
N ILE A 39 5.52 -14.24 3.41
CA ILE A 39 6.64 -13.30 3.56
C ILE A 39 6.14 -11.95 4.11
N LEU A 40 5.00 -11.46 3.61
CA LEU A 40 4.42 -10.19 4.01
C LEU A 40 3.95 -10.21 5.48
N ILE A 41 3.34 -11.32 5.93
CA ILE A 41 2.96 -11.54 7.33
C ILE A 41 4.17 -11.51 8.27
N ILE A 42 5.35 -11.96 7.80
CA ILE A 42 6.60 -11.91 8.58
C ILE A 42 7.20 -10.49 8.60
N ILE A 43 7.13 -9.77 7.48
CA ILE A 43 7.71 -8.42 7.36
C ILE A 43 6.96 -7.41 8.22
N ILE A 44 5.61 -7.45 8.24
CA ILE A 44 4.79 -6.45 8.93
C ILE A 44 5.17 -6.28 10.41
N PRO A 45 5.24 -7.34 11.24
CA PRO A 45 5.62 -7.22 12.65
C PRO A 45 7.03 -6.67 12.86
N VAL A 46 7.98 -7.03 11.98
CA VAL A 46 9.38 -6.58 12.06
C VAL A 46 9.47 -5.08 11.81
N VAL A 47 8.78 -4.60 10.77
CA VAL A 47 8.71 -3.16 10.46
C VAL A 47 7.99 -2.41 11.57
N TYR A 48 6.85 -2.93 12.02
CA TYR A 48 6.03 -2.30 13.07
C TYR A 48 6.79 -2.18 14.40
N SER A 49 7.58 -3.19 14.78
CA SER A 49 8.40 -3.19 15.99
C SER A 49 9.53 -2.14 15.96
N LYS A 50 9.86 -1.61 14.79
CA LYS A 50 10.91 -0.59 14.58
C LYS A 50 10.35 0.69 13.96
N ARG A 51 9.04 0.92 14.07
CA ARG A 51 8.35 2.08 13.48
C ARG A 51 8.95 3.43 13.88
N ASP A 52 9.47 3.53 15.11
CA ASP A 52 10.03 4.78 15.64
C ASP A 52 11.45 5.06 15.09
N LYS A 53 12.06 4.10 14.37
CA LYS A 53 13.43 4.18 13.82
C LYS A 53 13.48 3.89 12.32
N LEU A 54 12.37 4.06 11.62
CA LEU A 54 12.28 3.83 10.17
C LEU A 54 13.24 4.74 9.41
N ASP A 55 13.39 5.99 9.86
CA ASP A 55 14.34 6.95 9.29
C ASP A 55 15.77 6.42 9.30
N GLU A 56 16.24 5.87 10.43
CA GLU A 56 17.57 5.28 10.55
C GLU A 56 17.77 4.05 9.65
N MET A 57 16.67 3.34 9.34
CA MET A 57 16.69 2.12 8.51
C MET A 57 16.64 2.42 7.02
N PHE A 58 15.92 3.46 6.60
CA PHE A 58 15.57 3.67 5.20
C PHE A 58 16.15 4.94 4.56
N LYS A 59 16.52 5.98 5.35
CA LYS A 59 17.12 7.22 4.83
C LYS A 59 18.54 7.01 4.30
N GLY A 60 18.83 7.63 3.16
CA GLY A 60 20.16 7.66 2.55
C GLY A 60 21.17 8.44 3.41
N LYS A 61 22.49 8.28 3.14
CA LYS A 61 23.50 9.16 3.76
C LYS A 61 23.37 10.63 3.30
N ASP A 62 22.70 10.85 2.16
CA ASP A 62 22.50 12.16 1.54
C ASP A 62 21.13 12.80 1.88
N ASP A 63 20.30 12.13 2.70
CA ASP A 63 18.96 12.59 3.13
C ASP A 63 18.99 13.51 4.36
N LEU A 64 20.15 14.06 4.71
CA LEU A 64 20.27 15.19 5.67
C LEU A 64 19.78 16.51 5.06
N ILE A 65 18.92 16.45 4.05
CA ILE A 65 18.19 17.59 3.54
C ILE A 65 17.16 17.92 4.62
N ILE A 66 17.34 19.06 5.28
CA ILE A 66 16.33 19.64 6.15
C ILE A 66 15.12 19.88 5.25
N GLU A 67 14.11 19.00 5.32
CA GLU A 67 12.87 19.16 4.58
C GLU A 67 12.21 20.46 5.05
N ASP A 68 12.26 21.48 4.20
CA ASP A 68 11.53 22.72 4.39
C ASP A 68 10.01 22.43 4.39
N GLU A 69 9.23 23.21 5.14
CA GLU A 69 7.78 23.06 5.28
C GLU A 69 7.08 23.04 3.90
N ARG A 70 7.67 23.73 2.92
CA ARG A 70 7.20 23.75 1.52
C ARG A 70 7.27 22.39 0.84
N THR A 71 8.32 21.61 1.09
CA THR A 71 8.49 20.26 0.54
C THR A 71 7.47 19.32 1.15
N HIS A 72 7.18 19.45 2.45
CA HIS A 72 6.15 18.68 3.13
C HIS A 72 4.75 18.96 2.54
N LEU A 73 4.41 20.23 2.33
CA LEU A 73 3.12 20.63 1.72
C LEU A 73 2.96 20.12 0.28
N ILE A 74 4.03 20.16 -0.52
CA ILE A 74 4.00 19.62 -1.89
C ILE A 74 3.81 18.09 -1.87
N ASN A 75 4.51 17.39 -0.98
CA ASN A 75 4.39 15.94 -0.84
C ASN A 75 3.00 15.53 -0.36
N GLU A 76 2.42 16.24 0.61
CA GLU A 76 1.06 16.01 1.07
C GLU A 76 0.03 16.21 -0.05
N LYS A 77 0.17 17.29 -0.84
CA LYS A 77 -0.72 17.57 -1.97
C LYS A 77 -0.61 16.50 -3.07
N ALA A 78 0.61 16.08 -3.39
CA ALA A 78 0.86 15.02 -4.36
C ALA A 78 0.32 13.66 -3.88
N SER A 79 0.51 13.33 -2.60
CA SER A 79 -0.01 12.12 -1.97
C SER A 79 -1.53 12.08 -2.00
N ASN A 80 -2.21 13.17 -1.65
CA ASN A 80 -3.68 13.27 -1.72
C ASN A 80 -4.19 13.08 -3.16
N MET A 81 -3.51 13.64 -4.16
CA MET A 81 -3.88 13.46 -5.56
C MET A 81 -3.69 12.00 -6.02
N ALA A 82 -2.55 11.38 -5.70
CA ALA A 82 -2.27 9.99 -6.01
C ALA A 82 -3.26 9.02 -5.34
N PHE A 83 -3.63 9.31 -4.09
CA PHE A 83 -4.66 8.58 -3.35
C PHE A 83 -6.02 8.68 -4.04
N GLY A 84 -6.45 9.89 -4.42
CA GLY A 84 -7.70 10.11 -5.15
C GLY A 84 -7.76 9.36 -6.49
N ILE A 85 -6.68 9.39 -7.27
CA ILE A 85 -6.57 8.64 -8.53
C ILE A 85 -6.67 7.13 -8.29
N SER A 86 -5.94 6.62 -7.29
CA SER A 86 -5.95 5.20 -6.95
C SER A 86 -7.34 4.72 -6.54
N LEU A 87 -8.04 5.48 -5.70
CA LEU A 87 -9.44 5.24 -5.33
C LEU A 87 -10.37 5.23 -6.55
N GLY A 88 -10.19 6.19 -7.45
CA GLY A 88 -10.94 6.26 -8.71
C GLY A 88 -10.75 4.99 -9.55
N ILE A 89 -9.52 4.52 -9.71
CA ILE A 89 -9.22 3.28 -10.45
C ILE A 89 -9.93 2.09 -9.81
N ILE A 90 -9.80 1.91 -8.49
CA ILE A 90 -10.46 0.79 -7.76
C ILE A 90 -11.97 0.85 -7.95
N PHE A 91 -12.57 2.04 -7.82
CA PHE A 91 -14.01 2.23 -7.98
C PHE A 91 -14.48 1.90 -9.40
N TYR A 92 -13.83 2.45 -10.44
CA TYR A 92 -14.20 2.19 -11.83
C TYR A 92 -13.96 0.74 -12.24
N MET A 93 -12.93 0.08 -11.70
CA MET A 93 -12.76 -1.38 -11.85
C MET A 93 -13.91 -2.15 -11.23
N GLY A 94 -14.39 -1.75 -10.05
CA GLY A 94 -15.61 -2.28 -9.44
C GLY A 94 -16.84 -2.12 -10.35
N VAL A 95 -17.05 -0.92 -10.91
CA VAL A 95 -18.15 -0.64 -11.87
C VAL A 95 -18.05 -1.54 -13.10
N ALA A 96 -16.87 -1.63 -13.71
CA ALA A 96 -16.66 -2.45 -14.91
C ALA A 96 -16.98 -3.93 -14.64
N ILE A 97 -16.51 -4.47 -13.51
CA ILE A 97 -16.77 -5.87 -13.13
C ILE A 97 -18.26 -6.12 -12.87
N VAL A 98 -18.93 -5.22 -12.13
CA VAL A 98 -20.37 -5.38 -11.84
C VAL A 98 -21.24 -5.17 -13.09
N ALA A 99 -20.82 -4.33 -14.03
CA ALA A 99 -21.52 -4.17 -15.32
C ALA A 99 -21.51 -5.48 -16.13
N LEU A 100 -20.45 -6.27 -16.01
CA LEU A 100 -20.30 -7.57 -16.66
C LEU A 100 -21.04 -8.72 -15.95
N ARG A 101 -21.82 -8.46 -14.90
CA ARG A 101 -22.48 -9.51 -14.08
C ARG A 101 -23.34 -10.50 -14.87
N ASN A 102 -23.91 -10.09 -16.01
CA ASN A 102 -24.74 -10.96 -16.83
C ASN A 102 -23.90 -11.97 -17.63
N SER A 103 -22.66 -11.61 -17.98
CA SER A 103 -21.73 -12.47 -18.74
C SER A 103 -20.79 -13.25 -17.83
N TYR A 104 -20.38 -12.66 -16.71
CA TYR A 104 -19.44 -13.24 -15.74
C TYR A 104 -19.98 -13.12 -14.32
N PRO A 105 -21.09 -13.80 -13.98
CA PRO A 105 -21.73 -13.71 -12.67
C PRO A 105 -20.80 -14.07 -11.51
N GLN A 106 -19.83 -14.96 -11.74
CA GLN A 106 -18.82 -15.36 -10.75
C GLN A 106 -17.91 -14.21 -10.28
N LEU A 107 -17.72 -13.17 -11.11
CA LEU A 107 -16.88 -12.02 -10.74
C LEU A 107 -17.65 -10.92 -9.99
N THR A 108 -18.98 -11.03 -9.90
CA THR A 108 -19.83 -10.00 -9.27
C THR A 108 -19.43 -9.73 -7.82
N LEU A 109 -19.06 -10.78 -7.07
CA LEU A 109 -18.58 -10.64 -5.69
C LEU A 109 -17.29 -9.81 -5.61
N ALA A 110 -16.37 -9.98 -6.58
CA ALA A 110 -15.14 -9.20 -6.62
C ALA A 110 -15.46 -7.71 -6.86
N GLY A 111 -16.40 -7.41 -7.75
CA GLY A 111 -16.86 -6.04 -7.99
C GLY A 111 -17.46 -5.38 -6.74
N TYR A 112 -18.33 -6.07 -6.01
CA TYR A 112 -18.86 -5.56 -4.74
C TYR A 112 -17.79 -5.40 -3.65
N THR A 113 -16.82 -6.32 -3.61
CA THR A 113 -15.68 -6.21 -2.70
C THR A 113 -14.87 -4.94 -2.99
N LEU A 114 -14.63 -4.61 -4.26
CA LEU A 114 -13.91 -3.38 -4.62
C LEU A 114 -14.67 -2.13 -4.14
N PHE A 115 -16.00 -2.08 -4.28
CA PHE A 115 -16.78 -0.98 -3.72
C PHE A 115 -16.69 -0.88 -2.20
N ALA A 116 -16.76 -2.01 -1.50
CA ALA A 116 -16.62 -2.04 -0.04
C ALA A 116 -15.23 -1.54 0.39
N VAL A 117 -14.17 -1.92 -0.33
CA VAL A 117 -12.81 -1.42 -0.10
C VAL A 117 -12.72 0.09 -0.36
N THR A 118 -13.27 0.59 -1.47
CA THR A 118 -13.31 2.05 -1.75
C THR A 118 -13.99 2.80 -0.61
N ALA A 119 -15.15 2.32 -0.14
CA ALA A 119 -15.88 2.96 0.96
C ALA A 119 -15.08 2.94 2.27
N LEU A 120 -14.49 1.80 2.62
CA LEU A 120 -13.67 1.66 3.83
C LEU A 120 -12.46 2.59 3.80
N VAL A 121 -11.78 2.69 2.65
CA VAL A 121 -10.62 3.56 2.47
C VAL A 121 -11.00 5.04 2.59
N LEU A 122 -12.17 5.44 2.07
CA LEU A 122 -12.69 6.81 2.27
C LEU A 122 -13.00 7.10 3.75
N VAL A 123 -13.56 6.14 4.47
CA VAL A 123 -13.82 6.28 5.92
C VAL A 123 -12.50 6.45 6.69
N ILE A 124 -11.49 5.63 6.40
CA ILE A 124 -10.17 5.74 7.04
C ILE A 124 -9.54 7.10 6.72
N TYR A 125 -9.60 7.53 5.46
CA TYR A 125 -9.09 8.84 5.06
C TYR A 125 -9.74 9.96 5.86
N PHE A 126 -11.07 9.99 5.91
CA PHE A 126 -11.82 11.00 6.65
C PHE A 126 -11.46 11.00 8.14
N LEU A 127 -11.43 9.82 8.78
CA LEU A 127 -11.05 9.68 10.19
C LEU A 127 -9.62 10.17 10.43
N SER A 128 -8.70 9.86 9.52
CA SER A 128 -7.30 10.28 9.61
C SER A 128 -7.18 11.80 9.50
N THR A 129 -7.85 12.43 8.53
CA THR A 129 -7.88 13.88 8.38
C THR A 129 -8.46 14.57 9.61
N VAL A 130 -9.58 14.07 10.14
CA VAL A 130 -10.20 14.64 11.36
C VAL A 130 -9.26 14.49 12.57
N TYR A 131 -8.60 13.34 12.72
CA TYR A 131 -7.66 13.12 13.81
C TYR A 131 -6.45 14.06 13.72
N TYR A 132 -5.84 14.18 12.54
CA TYR A 132 -4.67 15.05 12.33
C TYR A 132 -5.02 16.52 12.59
N ASN A 133 -6.11 17.03 12.00
CA ASN A 133 -6.55 18.42 12.19
C ASN A 133 -6.93 18.76 13.64
N ARG A 134 -7.22 17.76 14.48
CA ARG A 134 -7.51 17.97 15.91
C ARG A 134 -6.26 17.97 16.78
N LYS A 135 -5.19 17.31 16.33
CA LYS A 135 -3.99 17.07 17.12
C LYS A 135 -2.87 18.05 16.80
N TYR A 136 -2.83 18.54 15.56
CA TYR A 136 -1.87 19.51 15.03
C TYR A 136 -2.63 20.69 14.45
#